data_AF-A0A354WVY9-F1
#
_entry.id   AF-A0A354WVY9-F1
#
_cell.length_a   1.000
_cell.length_b   1.000
_cell.length_c   1.000
_cell.angle_alpha   90.00
_cell.angle_beta   90.00
_cell.angle_gamma   90.00
#
_symmetry.space_group_name_H-M   'P 1'
#
loop_
_entity.id
_entity.type
_entity.pdbx_description
1 polymer ?
#
loop_
_entity_poly.entity_id
_entity_poly.type
_entity_poly.pdbx_seq_one_letter_code
_entity_poly.pdbx_strand_id
1 'polypeptide(L)'
;ISVDFNYYQSGIVAFLLSLLAASLYVRIPVFLIRLSVGIVMLPLLAWWGGTVYMLFAVMSLLYELSCQQSMKQKAASAGMLVVAAIIAIYFYHSCLVDTWAKTISPSFYFVSKLKPGKMIYVSWGSLLFLVGLAGLINQKKHAITGKKQTMTWFVVSFFVLMAIYMGLMKFVDKKSLRFMELDYYSRTGQWNSIEQACQGKLTNFLYMSILCRALAEEGKLIDELFRYDIRSERALAISWNSTENVSVLLSDLYFTCGNMALAQRMAFEGDVSAHGAHNVRMIQRLVQTNLIFGAYPVAEKYISLLEKSPVYKNWATPYRRFLNNDKLVDEDPLLGQKRALLFTPGETNEVFISGGDFLQAVAEPLLANPDKARTAFEYLASFYLLSKDMPNFISLVNQFKDKPFLSPLPHTIQEGILVAYERDPEKWEEYSLDKNIKSRFAAFRKQVLANRNNQGLPGLLHRSFGNTYWYYLMFK
;
A
#
# COMPACT_ATOMS: atom_id res chain seq x y z
N ILE A 1 4.94 7.47 -12.90
CA ILE A 1 4.91 6.29 -12.01
C ILE A 1 6.08 6.46 -11.04
N SER A 2 5.81 6.79 -9.77
CA SER A 2 6.86 6.80 -8.75
C SER A 2 7.35 5.37 -8.59
N VAL A 3 8.64 5.18 -8.82
CA VAL A 3 9.27 3.87 -8.89
C VAL A 3 9.62 3.35 -7.48
N ASP A 4 9.74 4.28 -6.53
CA ASP A 4 9.99 4.02 -5.12
C ASP A 4 8.71 4.34 -4.33
N PHE A 5 8.29 3.41 -3.48
CA PHE A 5 7.15 3.56 -2.59
C PHE A 5 7.31 4.78 -1.65
N ASN A 6 8.55 5.10 -1.27
CA ASN A 6 8.86 6.12 -0.29
C ASN A 6 9.05 7.53 -0.88
N TYR A 7 8.93 7.68 -2.21
CA TYR A 7 9.04 8.97 -2.90
C TYR A 7 7.66 9.54 -3.25
N TYR A 8 7.38 10.75 -2.77
CA TYR A 8 6.06 11.37 -2.93
C TYR A 8 5.78 11.78 -4.39
N GLN A 9 4.53 11.59 -4.80
CA GLN A 9 4.04 12.07 -6.09
C GLN A 9 4.11 13.60 -6.22
N SER A 10 4.00 14.33 -5.10
CA SER A 10 4.20 15.79 -5.05
C SER A 10 5.57 16.20 -5.59
N GLY A 11 6.61 15.36 -5.41
CA GLY A 11 7.93 15.60 -5.98
C GLY A 11 7.97 15.55 -7.50
N ILE A 12 7.11 14.72 -8.13
CA ILE A 12 6.98 14.67 -9.59
C ILE A 12 6.31 15.95 -10.09
N VAL A 13 5.21 16.35 -9.44
CA VAL A 13 4.49 17.57 -9.78
C VAL A 13 5.38 18.81 -9.61
N ALA A 14 6.09 18.91 -8.49
CA ALA A 14 7.02 20.00 -8.23
C ALA A 14 8.16 20.03 -9.27
N PHE A 15 8.70 18.87 -9.64
CA PHE A 15 9.71 18.78 -10.70
C PHE A 15 9.16 19.31 -12.04
N LEU A 16 7.94 18.94 -12.44
CA LEU A 16 7.28 19.46 -13.64
C LEU A 16 7.02 20.98 -13.56
N LEU A 17 6.60 21.49 -12.40
CA LEU A 17 6.45 22.93 -12.17
C LEU A 17 7.78 23.68 -12.34
N SER A 18 8.88 23.11 -11.86
CA SER A 18 10.22 23.69 -12.02
C SER A 18 10.65 23.73 -13.49
N LEU A 19 10.32 22.70 -14.28
CA LEU A 19 10.59 22.65 -15.71
C LEU A 19 9.76 23.67 -16.48
N LEU A 20 8.49 23.82 -16.11
CA LEU A 20 7.61 24.83 -16.68
C LEU A 20 8.13 26.24 -16.38
N ALA A 21 8.53 26.52 -15.13
CA ALA A 21 9.14 27.78 -14.76
C ALA A 21 10.45 28.05 -15.52
N ALA A 22 11.33 27.05 -15.65
CA ALA A 22 12.55 27.16 -16.44
C ALA A 22 12.26 27.44 -17.93
N SER A 23 11.25 26.78 -18.50
CA SER A 23 10.85 27.01 -19.89
C SER A 23 10.33 28.44 -20.11
N LEU A 24 9.50 28.96 -19.19
CA LEU A 24 9.02 30.33 -19.23
C LEU A 24 10.17 31.32 -19.08
N TYR A 25 11.09 31.07 -18.15
CA TYR A 25 12.27 31.91 -17.90
C TYR A 25 13.14 32.06 -19.15
N VAL A 26 13.45 30.96 -19.83
CA VAL A 26 14.30 30.94 -21.04
C VAL A 26 13.67 31.70 -22.21
N ARG A 27 12.33 31.76 -22.31
CA ARG A 27 11.62 32.46 -23.39
C ARG A 27 11.69 33.99 -23.27
N ILE A 28 12.07 34.54 -22.12
CA ILE A 28 12.13 35.99 -21.92
C ILE A 28 13.43 36.54 -22.52
N PRO A 29 13.36 37.42 -23.54
CA PRO A 29 14.56 37.90 -24.23
C PRO A 29 15.32 38.95 -23.39
N VAL A 30 14.60 39.82 -22.68
CA VAL A 30 15.18 40.95 -21.94
C VAL A 30 15.75 40.49 -20.59
N PHE A 31 17.04 40.72 -20.37
CA PHE A 31 17.76 40.29 -19.15
C PHE A 31 17.12 40.84 -17.86
N LEU A 32 16.81 42.13 -17.79
CA LEU A 32 16.29 42.74 -16.57
C LEU A 32 14.94 42.14 -16.16
N ILE A 33 14.02 42.02 -17.12
CA ILE A 33 12.70 41.40 -16.93
C ILE A 33 12.87 39.93 -16.53
N ARG A 34 13.78 39.22 -17.20
CA ARG A 34 14.04 37.80 -16.92
C ARG A 34 14.56 37.61 -15.49
N LEU A 35 15.51 38.43 -15.04
CA LEU A 35 16.02 38.40 -13.66
C LEU A 35 14.91 38.69 -12.64
N SER A 36 14.08 39.71 -12.87
CA SER A 36 12.96 40.03 -11.99
C SER A 36 11.94 38.90 -11.91
N VAL A 37 11.58 38.29 -13.04
CA VAL A 37 10.69 37.12 -13.08
C VAL A 37 11.31 35.94 -12.36
N GLY A 38 12.61 35.69 -12.53
CA GLY A 38 13.34 34.64 -11.81
C GLY A 38 13.26 34.81 -10.28
N ILE A 39 13.50 36.03 -9.80
CA ILE A 39 13.43 36.35 -8.36
C ILE A 39 12.02 36.14 -7.80
N VAL A 40 10.97 36.51 -8.54
CA VAL A 40 9.57 36.31 -8.12
C VAL A 40 9.15 34.83 -8.21
N MET A 41 9.66 34.08 -9.18
CA MET A 41 9.37 32.66 -9.33
C MET A 41 9.94 31.81 -8.19
N LEU A 42 11.07 32.21 -7.58
CA LEU A 42 11.67 31.47 -6.46
C LEU A 42 10.72 31.29 -5.26
N PRO A 43 10.14 32.33 -4.65
CA PRO A 43 9.19 32.17 -3.54
C PRO A 43 7.90 31.46 -3.96
N LEU A 44 7.43 31.66 -5.20
CA LEU A 44 6.24 30.94 -5.71
C LEU A 44 6.50 29.42 -5.81
N LEU A 45 7.65 29.04 -6.38
CA LEU A 45 8.09 27.65 -6.45
C LEU A 45 8.37 27.07 -5.06
N ALA A 46 8.87 27.87 -4.12
CA ALA A 46 9.07 27.44 -2.75
C ALA A 46 7.73 27.14 -2.05
N TRP A 47 6.73 28.00 -2.26
CA TRP A 47 5.41 27.87 -1.65
C TRP A 47 4.60 26.70 -2.23
N TRP A 48 4.60 26.52 -3.56
CA TRP A 48 3.80 25.47 -4.21
C TRP A 48 4.56 24.16 -4.45
N GLY A 49 5.87 24.25 -4.64
CA GLY A 49 6.72 23.16 -5.09
C GLY A 49 7.89 22.89 -4.15
N GLY A 50 7.76 23.18 -2.84
CA GLY A 50 8.72 22.76 -1.82
C GLY A 50 10.16 23.18 -2.15
N THR A 51 11.10 22.24 -2.31
CA THR A 51 12.52 22.55 -2.56
C THR A 51 12.92 22.79 -4.01
N VAL A 52 12.00 22.69 -4.98
CA VAL A 52 12.38 22.78 -6.40
C VAL A 52 12.82 24.18 -6.83
N TYR A 53 12.58 25.20 -6.00
CA TYR A 53 13.15 26.53 -6.22
C TYR A 53 14.68 26.49 -6.29
N MET A 54 15.35 25.59 -5.54
CA MET A 54 16.81 25.44 -5.62
C MET A 54 17.24 24.87 -6.97
N LEU A 55 16.54 23.83 -7.44
CA LEU A 55 16.78 23.27 -8.76
C LEU A 55 16.62 24.34 -9.85
N PHE A 56 15.54 25.14 -9.77
CA PHE A 56 15.30 26.25 -10.69
C PHE A 56 16.39 27.33 -10.61
N ALA A 57 16.83 27.72 -9.41
CA ALA A 57 17.88 28.73 -9.24
C ALA A 57 19.20 28.30 -9.92
N VAL A 58 19.60 27.04 -9.74
CA VAL A 58 20.81 26.48 -10.37
C VAL A 58 20.64 26.36 -11.88
N MET A 59 19.49 25.90 -12.38
CA MET A 59 19.20 25.85 -13.82
C MET A 59 19.29 27.24 -14.46
N SER A 60 18.67 28.24 -13.83
CA SER A 60 18.70 29.63 -14.30
C SER A 60 20.12 30.18 -14.34
N LEU A 61 20.95 29.91 -13.33
CA LEU A 61 22.35 30.30 -13.34
C LEU A 61 23.13 29.63 -14.48
N LEU A 62 23.00 28.32 -14.65
CA LEU A 62 23.66 27.58 -15.74
C LEU A 62 23.27 28.11 -17.12
N TYR A 63 22.00 28.48 -17.30
CA TYR A 63 21.50 29.09 -18.52
C TYR A 63 22.12 30.48 -18.77
N GLU A 64 22.17 31.36 -17.76
CA GLU A 64 22.74 32.70 -17.90
C GLU A 64 24.25 32.67 -18.15
N LEU A 65 24.98 31.74 -17.53
CA LEU A 65 26.40 31.52 -17.78
C LEU A 65 26.65 31.07 -19.23
N SER A 66 25.70 30.35 -19.81
CA SER A 66 25.75 29.84 -21.18
C SER A 66 25.45 30.90 -22.23
N CYS A 67 24.69 31.94 -21.89
CA CYS A 67 24.41 33.06 -22.78
C CYS A 67 25.64 33.99 -22.96
N GLN A 68 25.78 34.57 -24.16
CA GLN A 68 26.77 35.61 -24.42
C GLN A 68 26.33 36.92 -23.75
N GLN A 69 26.72 37.12 -22.50
CA GLN A 69 26.39 38.29 -21.68
C GLN A 69 27.62 38.91 -21.02
N SER A 70 27.48 40.16 -20.60
CA SER A 70 28.53 40.87 -19.85
C SER A 70 28.81 40.20 -18.49
N MET A 71 30.04 40.31 -17.98
CA MET A 71 30.41 39.76 -16.67
C MET A 71 29.53 40.30 -15.52
N LYS A 72 29.06 41.55 -15.63
CA LYS A 72 28.15 42.16 -14.63
C LYS A 72 26.79 41.45 -14.60
N GLN A 73 26.24 41.08 -15.76
CA GLN A 73 24.98 40.36 -15.86
C GLN A 73 25.10 38.92 -15.32
N LYS A 74 26.23 38.25 -15.58
CA LYS A 74 26.55 36.93 -15.00
C LYS A 74 26.73 36.97 -13.48
N ALA A 75 27.31 38.04 -12.94
CA ALA A 75 27.40 38.24 -11.50
C ALA A 75 26.01 38.52 -10.88
N ALA A 76 25.17 39.31 -11.56
CA ALA A 76 23.81 39.59 -11.11
C ALA A 76 22.92 38.35 -11.09
N SER A 77 23.07 37.41 -12.03
CA SER A 77 22.31 36.15 -12.01
C SER A 77 22.69 35.22 -10.85
N ALA A 78 23.91 35.32 -10.30
CA ALA A 78 24.29 34.64 -9.06
C ALA A 78 23.46 35.12 -7.85
N GLY A 79 22.88 36.32 -7.91
CA GLY A 79 21.93 36.82 -6.91
C GLY A 79 20.70 35.92 -6.72
N MET A 80 20.29 35.15 -7.74
CA MET A 80 19.21 34.16 -7.60
C MET A 80 19.57 33.04 -6.63
N LEU A 81 20.84 32.62 -6.57
CA LEU A 81 21.28 31.64 -5.58
C LEU A 81 21.26 32.21 -4.16
N VAL A 82 21.56 33.50 -4.01
CA VAL A 82 21.48 34.18 -2.71
C VAL A 82 20.03 34.22 -2.22
N VAL A 83 19.09 34.59 -3.08
CA VAL A 83 17.65 34.56 -2.76
C VAL A 83 17.21 33.13 -2.40
N ALA A 84 17.62 32.13 -3.17
CA ALA A 84 17.31 30.74 -2.87
C ALA A 84 17.92 30.26 -1.54
N ALA A 85 19.15 30.69 -1.21
CA ALA A 85 19.78 30.40 0.07
C ALA A 85 19.01 31.05 1.25
N ILE A 86 18.53 32.29 1.10
CA ILE A 86 17.69 32.96 2.10
C ILE A 86 16.39 32.18 2.34
N ILE A 87 15.73 31.71 1.27
CA ILE A 87 14.53 30.87 1.38
C ILE A 87 14.86 29.54 2.11
N ALA A 88 16.00 28.92 1.79
CA ALA A 88 16.42 27.68 2.46
C ALA A 88 16.68 27.87 3.96
N ILE A 89 17.32 28.98 4.34
CA ILE A 89 17.54 29.38 5.74
C ILE A 89 16.20 29.61 6.44
N TYR A 90 15.26 30.31 5.79
CA TYR A 90 13.92 30.53 6.33
C TYR A 90 13.15 29.22 6.57
N PHE A 91 13.18 28.27 5.64
CA PHE A 91 12.54 26.95 5.80
C PHE A 91 13.12 26.16 6.98
N TYR A 92 14.44 26.22 7.17
CA TYR A 92 15.10 25.56 8.29
C TYR A 92 14.74 26.20 9.63
N HIS A 93 14.83 27.53 9.75
CA HIS A 93 14.54 28.23 11.01
C HIS A 93 13.06 28.23 11.39
N SER A 94 12.16 28.15 10.40
CA SER A 94 10.71 28.07 10.66
C SER A 94 10.23 26.68 11.05
N CYS A 95 11.15 25.71 11.21
CA CYS A 95 10.86 24.30 11.53
C CYS A 95 9.89 23.63 10.53
N LEU A 96 9.80 24.15 9.29
CA LEU A 96 9.01 23.53 8.22
C LEU A 96 9.69 22.28 7.67
N VAL A 97 11.01 22.17 7.88
CA VAL A 97 11.84 21.05 7.45
C VAL A 97 12.76 20.63 8.61
N ASP A 98 12.91 19.32 8.80
CA ASP A 98 13.67 18.71 9.90
C ASP A 98 15.19 18.68 9.67
N THR A 99 15.66 18.76 8.42
CA THR A 99 17.09 18.70 8.08
C THR A 99 17.48 19.67 6.97
N TRP A 100 18.69 20.21 7.03
CA TRP A 100 19.26 21.06 5.97
C TRP A 100 19.29 20.39 4.60
N ALA A 101 19.57 19.08 4.52
CA ALA A 101 19.58 18.38 3.25
C ALA A 101 18.22 18.43 2.54
N LYS A 102 17.12 18.47 3.30
CA LYS A 102 15.76 18.55 2.78
C LYS A 102 15.29 19.98 2.47
N THR A 103 16.09 21.02 2.69
CA THR A 103 15.75 22.37 2.22
C THR A 103 16.27 22.64 0.81
N ILE A 104 17.30 21.90 0.36
CA ILE A 104 18.00 22.18 -0.90
C ILE A 104 17.94 21.05 -1.93
N SER A 105 17.36 19.90 -1.59
CA SER A 105 17.49 18.68 -2.38
C SER A 105 16.15 17.92 -2.54
N PRO A 106 16.09 16.92 -3.44
CA PRO A 106 14.87 16.12 -3.64
C PRO A 106 14.52 15.25 -2.44
N SER A 107 15.37 15.16 -1.41
CA SER A 107 15.07 14.42 -0.18
C SER A 107 13.87 14.98 0.58
N PHE A 108 13.48 16.23 0.32
CA PHE A 108 12.22 16.79 0.79
C PHE A 108 11.01 15.95 0.38
N TYR A 109 11.08 15.32 -0.80
CA TYR A 109 10.01 14.47 -1.34
C TYR A 109 10.12 13.01 -0.92
N PHE A 110 10.94 12.71 0.09
CA PHE A 110 11.15 11.36 0.57
C PHE A 110 10.63 11.22 2.00
N VAL A 111 10.18 10.01 2.35
CA VAL A 111 9.77 9.63 3.71
C VAL A 111 10.79 10.09 4.74
N SER A 112 10.36 10.95 5.68
CA SER A 112 11.27 11.69 6.56
C SER A 112 12.12 10.83 7.48
N LYS A 113 11.60 9.67 7.88
CA LYS A 113 12.28 8.71 8.79
C LYS A 113 13.28 7.81 8.08
N LEU A 114 13.28 7.79 6.73
CA LEU A 114 14.13 6.92 5.94
C LEU A 114 15.25 7.72 5.28
N LYS A 115 16.45 7.10 5.20
CA LYS A 115 17.55 7.69 4.45
C LYS A 115 17.28 7.50 2.95
N PRO A 116 17.17 8.58 2.16
CA PRO A 116 16.92 8.46 0.74
C PRO A 116 18.06 7.73 0.04
N GLY A 117 17.72 6.79 -0.85
CA GLY A 117 18.68 6.16 -1.73
C GLY A 117 19.31 7.18 -2.69
N LYS A 118 20.50 6.88 -3.23
CA LYS A 118 21.20 7.77 -4.17
C LYS A 118 20.40 8.08 -5.44
N MET A 119 19.43 7.23 -5.78
CA MET A 119 18.63 7.33 -7.01
C MET A 119 17.81 8.63 -7.10
N ILE A 120 17.25 9.12 -6.00
CA ILE A 120 16.36 10.30 -6.04
C ILE A 120 17.10 11.53 -6.59
N TYR A 121 18.41 11.62 -6.34
CA TYR A 121 19.27 12.73 -6.76
C TYR A 121 19.66 12.65 -8.24
N VAL A 122 19.58 11.46 -8.87
CA VAL A 122 19.95 11.26 -10.27
C VAL A 122 19.03 12.08 -11.20
N SER A 123 17.75 12.22 -10.84
CA SER A 123 16.79 13.01 -11.61
C SER A 123 17.20 14.49 -11.72
N TRP A 124 17.51 15.12 -10.58
CA TRP A 124 17.96 16.50 -10.53
C TRP A 124 19.35 16.68 -11.16
N GLY A 125 20.29 15.78 -10.84
CA GLY A 125 21.64 15.84 -11.39
C GLY A 125 21.66 15.69 -12.92
N SER A 126 20.87 14.77 -13.47
CA SER A 126 20.76 14.57 -14.92
C SER A 126 20.13 15.79 -15.61
N LEU A 127 19.12 16.42 -15.01
CA LEU A 127 18.55 17.65 -15.56
C LEU A 127 19.57 18.80 -15.60
N LEU A 128 20.27 19.04 -14.49
CA LEU A 128 21.31 20.07 -14.42
C LEU A 128 22.44 19.81 -15.43
N PHE A 129 22.84 18.55 -15.58
CA PHE A 129 23.83 18.14 -16.58
C PHE A 129 23.34 18.41 -18.01
N LEU A 130 22.08 18.10 -18.33
CA LEU A 130 21.50 18.37 -19.64
C LEU A 130 21.41 19.86 -19.94
N VAL A 131 21.02 20.69 -18.96
CA VAL A 131 20.99 22.16 -19.12
C VAL A 131 22.40 22.70 -19.36
N GLY A 132 23.40 22.22 -18.62
CA GLY A 132 24.80 22.58 -18.82
C GLY A 132 25.32 22.19 -20.21
N LEU A 133 25.06 20.96 -20.66
CA LEU A 133 25.44 20.49 -22.00
C LEU A 133 24.77 21.31 -23.11
N ALA A 134 23.46 21.56 -22.99
CA ALA A 134 22.73 22.38 -23.95
C ALA A 134 23.33 23.79 -24.04
N GLY A 135 23.72 24.36 -22.89
CA GLY A 135 24.44 25.62 -22.81
C GLY A 135 25.77 25.62 -23.57
N LEU A 136 26.62 24.61 -23.35
CA LEU A 136 27.91 24.45 -24.03
C LEU A 136 27.76 24.28 -25.55
N ILE A 137 26.76 23.52 -26.00
CA ILE A 137 26.45 23.35 -27.42
C ILE A 137 25.99 24.68 -28.03
N ASN A 138 25.17 25.45 -27.31
CA ASN A 138 24.68 26.74 -27.77
C ASN A 138 25.79 27.81 -27.86
N GLN A 139 26.82 27.74 -27.01
CA GLN A 139 28.01 28.60 -27.15
C GLN A 139 28.79 28.30 -28.44
N LYS A 140 28.75 27.04 -28.91
CA LYS A 140 29.41 26.58 -30.14
C LYS A 140 28.48 26.55 -31.36
N LYS A 141 27.32 27.20 -31.30
CA LYS A 141 26.28 27.17 -32.36
C LYS A 141 26.79 27.63 -33.74
N HIS A 142 27.81 28.49 -33.78
CA HIS A 142 28.46 28.91 -35.02
C HIS A 142 29.32 27.81 -35.69
N ALA A 143 29.68 26.74 -34.98
CA ALA A 143 30.48 25.64 -35.51
C ALA A 143 29.66 24.47 -36.09
N ILE A 144 28.35 24.41 -35.81
CA ILE A 144 27.48 23.29 -36.19
C ILE A 144 26.24 23.84 -36.89
N THR A 145 26.27 23.93 -38.23
CA THR A 145 25.18 24.48 -39.05
C THR A 145 24.62 23.43 -40.01
N GLY A 146 23.30 23.44 -40.25
CA GLY A 146 22.61 22.59 -41.24
C GLY A 146 22.35 21.14 -40.77
N LYS A 147 22.41 20.16 -41.69
CA LYS A 147 22.11 18.73 -41.43
C LYS A 147 22.87 18.13 -40.23
N LYS A 148 24.08 18.63 -39.94
CA LYS A 148 24.90 18.19 -38.79
C LYS A 148 24.25 18.55 -37.46
N GLN A 149 23.57 19.70 -37.36
CA GLN A 149 22.87 20.13 -36.15
C GLN A 149 21.66 19.23 -35.86
N THR A 150 20.88 18.89 -36.89
CA THR A 150 19.74 17.97 -36.78
C THR A 150 20.22 16.58 -36.35
N MET A 151 21.34 16.10 -36.91
CA MET A 151 21.93 14.82 -36.54
C MET A 151 22.46 14.83 -35.10
N THR A 152 23.08 15.91 -34.63
CA THR A 152 23.49 16.04 -33.22
C THR A 152 22.29 16.00 -32.28
N TRP A 153 21.19 16.69 -32.60
CA TRP A 153 19.96 16.62 -31.80
C TRP A 153 19.37 15.21 -31.77
N PHE A 154 19.30 14.52 -32.91
CA PHE A 154 18.85 13.13 -32.96
C PHE A 154 19.73 12.20 -32.11
N VAL A 155 21.05 12.33 -32.19
CA VAL A 155 21.99 11.53 -31.41
C VAL A 155 21.84 11.80 -29.92
N VAL A 156 21.75 13.07 -29.51
CA VAL A 156 21.53 13.45 -28.11
C VAL A 156 20.20 12.91 -27.61
N SER A 157 19.11 13.09 -28.35
CA SER A 157 17.79 12.56 -28.00
C SER A 157 17.79 11.03 -27.89
N PHE A 158 18.48 10.33 -28.80
CA PHE A 158 18.63 8.87 -28.73
C PHE A 158 19.37 8.43 -27.46
N PHE A 159 20.51 9.06 -27.12
CA PHE A 159 21.24 8.74 -25.90
C PHE A 159 20.45 9.07 -24.62
N VAL A 160 19.68 10.15 -24.63
CA VAL A 160 18.78 10.50 -23.51
C VAL A 160 17.69 9.44 -23.36
N LEU A 161 17.02 9.04 -24.44
CA LEU A 161 16.01 7.98 -24.42
C LEU A 161 16.60 6.63 -23.98
N MET A 162 17.81 6.30 -24.43
CA MET A 162 18.51 5.08 -24.01
C MET A 162 18.88 5.12 -22.53
N ALA A 163 19.34 6.26 -22.01
CA ALA A 163 19.62 6.45 -20.59
C ALA A 163 18.35 6.34 -19.73
N ILE A 164 17.24 6.91 -20.19
CA ILE A 164 15.92 6.77 -19.54
C ILE A 164 15.50 5.30 -19.52
N TYR A 165 15.57 4.59 -20.65
CA TYR A 165 15.20 3.18 -20.75
C TYR A 165 16.06 2.29 -19.84
N MET A 166 17.39 2.45 -19.88
CA MET A 166 18.30 1.73 -18.99
C MET A 166 18.03 2.05 -17.51
N GLY A 167 17.73 3.32 -17.21
CA GLY A 167 17.34 3.76 -15.88
C GLY A 167 16.07 3.07 -15.39
N LEU A 168 15.02 3.05 -16.21
CA LEU A 168 13.77 2.35 -15.89
C LEU A 168 14.00 0.85 -15.67
N MET A 169 14.74 0.18 -16.55
CA MET A 169 14.96 -1.26 -16.43
C MET A 169 15.79 -1.66 -15.22
N LYS A 170 16.75 -0.82 -14.81
CA LYS A 170 17.64 -1.12 -13.69
C LYS A 170 17.05 -0.74 -12.33
N PHE A 171 16.29 0.36 -12.28
CA PHE A 171 15.87 0.96 -11.02
C PHE A 171 14.39 0.79 -10.70
N VAL A 172 13.60 0.15 -11.57
CA VAL A 172 12.21 -0.19 -11.23
C VAL A 172 12.14 -1.24 -10.13
N ASP A 173 11.69 -0.84 -8.94
CA ASP A 173 11.35 -1.77 -7.87
C ASP A 173 10.05 -2.49 -8.21
N LYS A 174 10.20 -3.60 -8.94
CA LYS A 174 9.09 -4.47 -9.33
C LYS A 174 8.32 -5.02 -8.12
N LYS A 175 8.95 -5.17 -6.95
CA LYS A 175 8.29 -5.69 -5.74
C LYS A 175 7.35 -4.64 -5.16
N SER A 176 7.80 -3.40 -5.05
CA SER A 176 6.95 -2.28 -4.62
C SER A 176 5.82 -2.03 -5.60
N LEU A 177 6.09 -2.12 -6.91
CA LEU A 177 5.05 -1.95 -7.94
C LEU A 177 3.94 -3.01 -7.82
N ARG A 178 4.31 -4.27 -7.65
CA ARG A 178 3.35 -5.36 -7.43
C ARG A 178 2.56 -5.19 -6.15
N PHE A 179 3.17 -4.69 -5.07
CA PHE A 179 2.45 -4.39 -3.84
C PHE A 179 1.41 -3.29 -4.04
N MET A 180 1.78 -2.18 -4.68
CA MET A 180 0.87 -1.07 -4.95
C MET A 180 -0.32 -1.47 -5.82
N GLU A 181 -0.08 -2.34 -6.81
CA GLU A 181 -1.14 -2.89 -7.66
C GLU A 181 -2.13 -3.75 -6.85
N LEU A 182 -1.62 -4.68 -6.03
CA LEU A 182 -2.44 -5.52 -5.16
C LEU A 182 -3.21 -4.69 -4.12
N ASP A 183 -2.57 -3.68 -3.51
CA ASP A 183 -3.23 -2.78 -2.56
C ASP A 183 -4.32 -1.94 -3.23
N TYR A 184 -4.09 -1.49 -4.48
CA TYR A 184 -5.09 -0.79 -5.27
C TYR A 184 -6.32 -1.68 -5.56
N TYR A 185 -6.09 -2.93 -5.98
CA TYR A 185 -7.18 -3.90 -6.15
C TYR A 185 -7.93 -4.16 -4.84
N SER A 186 -7.19 -4.27 -3.73
CA SER A 186 -7.77 -4.50 -2.40
C SER A 186 -8.64 -3.32 -1.96
N ARG A 187 -8.19 -2.09 -2.21
CA ARG A 187 -8.95 -0.86 -1.91
C ARG A 187 -10.21 -0.73 -2.75
N THR A 188 -10.18 -1.18 -4.01
CA THR A 188 -11.29 -1.04 -4.96
C THR A 188 -12.22 -2.25 -4.99
N GLY A 189 -11.98 -3.27 -4.16
CA GLY A 189 -12.79 -4.48 -4.10
C GLY A 189 -12.64 -5.40 -5.31
N GLN A 190 -11.53 -5.31 -6.05
CA GLN A 190 -11.24 -6.15 -7.22
C GLN A 190 -10.62 -7.50 -6.79
N TRP A 191 -11.38 -8.31 -6.06
CA TRP A 191 -10.91 -9.57 -5.46
C TRP A 191 -10.41 -10.58 -6.50
N ASN A 192 -11.14 -10.76 -7.60
CA ASN A 192 -10.74 -11.63 -8.72
C ASN A 192 -9.37 -11.26 -9.31
N SER A 193 -9.04 -9.97 -9.40
CA SER A 193 -7.76 -9.50 -9.92
C SER A 193 -6.60 -9.88 -8.97
N ILE A 194 -6.85 -9.86 -7.65
CA ILE A 194 -5.88 -10.30 -6.64
C ILE A 194 -5.65 -11.80 -6.75
N GLU A 195 -6.72 -12.60 -6.86
CA GLU A 195 -6.64 -14.05 -7.03
C GLU A 195 -5.79 -14.41 -8.26
N GLN A 196 -6.03 -13.75 -9.40
CA GLN A 196 -5.26 -13.94 -10.64
C GLN A 196 -3.79 -13.51 -10.48
N ALA A 197 -3.55 -12.35 -9.86
CA ALA A 197 -2.21 -11.82 -9.66
C ALA A 197 -1.39 -12.63 -8.63
N CYS A 198 -2.05 -13.38 -7.74
CA CYS A 198 -1.42 -14.21 -6.72
C CYS A 198 -1.30 -15.70 -7.12
N GLN A 199 -1.60 -16.06 -8.38
CA GLN A 199 -1.33 -17.40 -8.89
C GLN A 199 0.18 -17.71 -8.87
N GLY A 200 0.52 -18.95 -8.49
CA GLY A 200 1.90 -19.42 -8.44
C GLY A 200 2.62 -19.12 -7.12
N LYS A 201 3.96 -19.00 -7.18
CA LYS A 201 4.81 -18.91 -5.99
C LYS A 201 4.74 -17.52 -5.36
N LEU A 202 4.32 -17.46 -4.11
CA LEU A 202 4.28 -16.24 -3.30
C LEU A 202 5.52 -16.19 -2.40
N THR A 203 6.22 -15.05 -2.41
CA THR A 203 7.47 -14.86 -1.65
C THR A 203 7.36 -13.83 -0.54
N ASN A 204 6.27 -13.05 -0.51
CA ASN A 204 6.09 -11.94 0.41
C ASN A 204 4.78 -12.11 1.20
N PHE A 205 4.85 -12.06 2.52
CA PHE A 205 3.70 -12.15 3.42
C PHE A 205 2.68 -11.03 3.20
N LEU A 206 3.12 -9.86 2.72
CA LEU A 206 2.20 -8.77 2.32
C LEU A 206 1.23 -9.21 1.22
N TYR A 207 1.73 -9.94 0.21
CA TYR A 207 0.89 -10.43 -0.88
C TYR A 207 -0.06 -11.51 -0.39
N MET A 208 0.44 -12.40 0.48
CA MET A 208 -0.38 -13.46 1.06
C MET A 208 -1.49 -12.89 1.93
N SER A 209 -1.23 -11.87 2.75
CA SER A 209 -2.25 -11.25 3.61
C SER A 209 -3.33 -10.53 2.80
N ILE A 210 -2.95 -9.85 1.71
CA ILE A 210 -3.92 -9.25 0.77
C ILE A 210 -4.77 -10.33 0.09
N LEU A 211 -4.16 -11.46 -0.31
CA LEU A 211 -4.89 -12.59 -0.88
C LEU A 211 -5.85 -13.22 0.14
N CYS A 212 -5.39 -13.50 1.37
CA CYS A 212 -6.23 -14.05 2.44
C CYS A 212 -7.45 -13.15 2.67
N ARG A 213 -7.23 -11.83 2.69
CA ARG A 213 -8.31 -10.86 2.80
C ARG A 213 -9.29 -10.92 1.63
N ALA A 214 -8.80 -10.98 0.40
CA ALA A 214 -9.65 -11.09 -0.79
C ALA A 214 -10.53 -12.35 -0.73
N LEU A 215 -9.92 -13.50 -0.41
CA LEU A 215 -10.65 -14.76 -0.25
C LEU A 215 -11.69 -14.68 0.87
N ALA A 216 -11.38 -13.97 1.97
CA ALA A 216 -12.27 -13.85 3.11
C ALA A 216 -13.47 -12.92 2.82
N GLU A 217 -13.27 -11.83 2.09
CA GLU A 217 -14.36 -10.95 1.62
C GLU A 217 -15.29 -11.67 0.64
N GLU A 218 -14.78 -12.66 -0.11
CA GLU A 218 -15.59 -13.53 -0.98
C GLU A 218 -16.18 -14.76 -0.27
N GLY A 219 -15.85 -14.99 1.00
CA GLY A 219 -16.27 -16.18 1.74
C GLY A 219 -15.70 -17.47 1.15
N LYS A 220 -14.42 -17.46 0.75
CA LYS A 220 -13.69 -18.59 0.18
C LYS A 220 -12.39 -18.90 0.94
N LEU A 221 -12.07 -18.17 2.02
CA LEU A 221 -10.74 -18.26 2.65
C LEU A 221 -10.41 -19.67 3.12
N ILE A 222 -11.32 -20.31 3.86
CA ILE A 222 -11.11 -21.68 4.35
C ILE A 222 -10.93 -22.65 3.18
N ASP A 223 -11.84 -22.62 2.20
CA ASP A 223 -11.86 -23.59 1.11
C ASP A 223 -10.63 -23.43 0.22
N GLU A 224 -10.24 -22.21 -0.14
CA GLU A 224 -9.16 -21.99 -1.09
C GLU A 224 -7.77 -21.88 -0.42
N LEU A 225 -7.70 -21.97 0.92
CA LEU A 225 -6.49 -21.73 1.72
C LEU A 225 -5.25 -22.48 1.18
N PHE A 226 -5.40 -23.78 0.93
CA PHE A 226 -4.29 -24.64 0.53
C PHE A 226 -4.07 -24.73 -0.98
N ARG A 227 -4.97 -24.15 -1.79
CA ARG A 227 -4.77 -24.05 -3.25
C ARG A 227 -3.67 -23.06 -3.60
N TYR A 228 -3.52 -22.01 -2.80
CA TYR A 228 -2.50 -20.99 -2.97
C TYR A 228 -1.22 -21.33 -2.19
N ASP A 229 -0.10 -20.70 -2.56
CA ASP A 229 1.17 -20.85 -1.83
C ASP A 229 1.22 -19.98 -0.57
N ILE A 230 0.16 -20.02 0.24
CA ILE A 230 0.08 -19.39 1.57
C ILE A 230 0.94 -20.22 2.52
N ARG A 231 1.81 -19.55 3.28
CA ARG A 231 2.78 -20.19 4.17
C ARG A 231 2.72 -19.57 5.55
N SER A 232 2.59 -20.40 6.58
CA SER A 232 2.53 -19.96 7.98
C SER A 232 1.33 -19.06 8.31
N GLU A 233 0.94 -19.09 9.57
CA GLU A 233 -0.03 -18.21 10.20
C GLU A 233 0.27 -16.70 9.99
N ARG A 234 1.55 -16.32 9.82
CA ARG A 234 1.98 -14.94 9.52
C ARG A 234 1.47 -14.42 8.16
N ALA A 235 1.04 -15.31 7.28
CA ALA A 235 0.42 -14.95 6.02
C ALA A 235 -1.01 -14.40 6.19
N LEU A 236 -1.68 -14.70 7.30
CA LEU A 236 -3.02 -14.16 7.58
C LEU A 236 -2.93 -12.71 8.05
N ALA A 237 -2.02 -12.45 8.99
CA ALA A 237 -1.77 -11.14 9.57
C ALA A 237 -0.29 -10.90 9.77
N ILE A 238 0.15 -9.71 9.35
CA ILE A 238 1.53 -9.29 9.45
C ILE A 238 1.74 -8.66 10.82
N SER A 239 2.91 -8.89 11.42
CA SER A 239 3.26 -8.24 12.68
C SER A 239 3.23 -6.72 12.52
N TRP A 240 2.53 -6.06 13.44
CA TRP A 240 2.48 -4.62 13.53
C TRP A 240 3.90 -4.04 13.73
N ASN A 241 4.24 -3.00 12.96
CA ASN A 241 5.56 -2.37 12.98
C ASN A 241 5.51 -0.83 13.00
N SER A 242 4.33 -0.26 13.27
CA SER A 242 4.08 1.19 13.31
C SER A 242 4.41 1.97 12.03
N THR A 243 4.40 1.31 10.87
CA THR A 243 4.53 1.97 9.57
C THR A 243 3.16 2.19 8.94
N GLU A 244 2.98 3.32 8.25
CA GLU A 244 1.72 3.69 7.57
C GLU A 244 1.10 2.52 6.79
N ASN A 245 1.88 1.84 5.96
CA ASN A 245 1.39 0.75 5.11
C ASN A 245 0.88 -0.46 5.89
N VAL A 246 1.60 -0.84 6.95
CA VAL A 246 1.19 -1.98 7.76
C VAL A 246 -0.06 -1.61 8.56
N SER A 247 -0.15 -0.39 9.08
CA SER A 247 -1.34 0.10 9.76
C SER A 247 -2.55 0.18 8.81
N VAL A 248 -2.35 0.63 7.56
CA VAL A 248 -3.39 0.60 6.51
C VAL A 248 -3.87 -0.82 6.22
N LEU A 249 -2.95 -1.77 6.03
CA LEU A 249 -3.28 -3.16 5.75
C LEU A 249 -3.99 -3.83 6.94
N LEU A 250 -3.50 -3.61 8.15
CA LEU A 250 -4.10 -4.15 9.38
C LEU A 250 -5.47 -3.55 9.67
N SER A 251 -5.65 -2.25 9.42
CA SER A 251 -6.97 -1.60 9.53
C SER A 251 -8.00 -2.28 8.65
N ASP A 252 -7.61 -2.55 7.41
CA ASP A 252 -8.43 -3.23 6.43
C ASP A 252 -8.68 -4.71 6.78
N LEU A 253 -7.67 -5.41 7.28
CA LEU A 253 -7.78 -6.78 7.78
C LEU A 253 -8.78 -6.86 8.94
N TYR A 254 -8.60 -6.05 9.99
CA TYR A 254 -9.49 -6.08 11.16
C TYR A 254 -10.91 -5.66 10.81
N PHE A 255 -11.06 -4.72 9.87
CA PHE A 255 -12.38 -4.38 9.35
C PHE A 255 -13.03 -5.57 8.63
N THR A 256 -12.25 -6.33 7.86
CA THR A 256 -12.68 -7.57 7.19
C THR A 256 -13.13 -8.59 8.24
N CYS A 257 -12.30 -8.87 9.24
CA CYS A 257 -12.60 -9.80 10.34
C CYS A 257 -13.79 -9.37 11.21
N GLY A 258 -14.14 -8.08 11.22
CA GLY A 258 -15.24 -7.56 12.03
C GLY A 258 -14.82 -6.87 13.32
N ASN A 259 -13.52 -6.79 13.62
CA ASN A 259 -13.02 -6.07 14.79
C ASN A 259 -12.90 -4.57 14.48
N MET A 260 -13.96 -3.82 14.79
CA MET A 260 -14.05 -2.39 14.48
C MET A 260 -13.13 -1.52 15.33
N ALA A 261 -12.86 -1.92 16.57
CA ALA A 261 -11.99 -1.18 17.48
C ALA A 261 -10.55 -1.18 16.97
N LEU A 262 -10.01 -2.35 16.65
CA LEU A 262 -8.67 -2.45 16.07
C LEU A 262 -8.60 -1.86 14.66
N ALA A 263 -9.66 -2.00 13.86
CA ALA A 263 -9.72 -1.33 12.56
C ALA A 263 -9.61 0.19 12.69
N GLN A 264 -10.32 0.78 13.67
CA GLN A 264 -10.29 2.20 13.97
C GLN A 264 -8.93 2.65 14.52
N ARG A 265 -8.36 1.91 15.48
CA ARG A 265 -7.02 2.19 16.03
C ARG A 265 -5.96 2.19 14.94
N MET A 266 -5.95 1.15 14.10
CA MET A 266 -5.00 1.05 12.98
C MET A 266 -5.23 2.13 11.93
N ALA A 267 -6.49 2.57 11.73
CA ALA A 267 -6.79 3.70 10.86
C ALA A 267 -6.25 5.02 11.43
N PHE A 268 -6.46 5.28 12.72
CA PHE A 268 -5.91 6.45 13.40
C PHE A 268 -4.39 6.46 13.32
N GLU A 269 -3.75 5.33 13.64
CA GLU A 269 -2.30 5.21 13.55
C GLU A 269 -1.78 5.35 12.12
N GLY A 270 -2.48 4.78 11.14
CA GLY A 270 -2.15 4.92 9.72
C GLY A 270 -2.27 6.37 9.24
N ASP A 271 -3.24 7.13 9.74
CA ASP A 271 -3.40 8.55 9.43
C ASP A 271 -2.31 9.42 10.11
N VAL A 272 -2.03 9.18 11.39
CA VAL A 272 -0.99 9.92 12.13
C VAL A 272 0.42 9.56 11.64
N SER A 273 0.63 8.31 11.21
CA SER A 273 1.87 7.88 10.57
C SER A 273 1.96 8.28 9.11
N ALA A 274 0.87 8.82 8.54
CA ALA A 274 0.84 9.23 7.16
C ALA A 274 1.81 10.37 6.92
N HIS A 275 2.51 10.28 5.80
CA HIS A 275 3.44 11.32 5.42
C HIS A 275 2.69 12.43 4.68
N GLY A 276 2.45 13.55 5.37
CA GLY A 276 1.67 14.67 4.86
C GLY A 276 0.63 15.11 5.88
N ALA A 277 -0.48 15.68 5.42
CA ALA A 277 -1.55 16.07 6.33
C ALA A 277 -2.37 14.85 6.81
N HIS A 278 -2.83 14.01 5.88
CA HIS A 278 -3.71 12.87 6.17
C HIS A 278 -3.60 11.76 5.11
N ASN A 279 -3.80 10.51 5.51
CA ASN A 279 -4.09 9.42 4.60
C ASN A 279 -5.60 9.31 4.40
N VAL A 280 -6.07 9.68 3.21
CA VAL A 280 -7.50 9.76 2.91
C VAL A 280 -8.22 8.42 3.10
N ARG A 281 -7.60 7.28 2.77
CA ARG A 281 -8.21 5.95 2.99
C ARG A 281 -8.47 5.71 4.46
N MET A 282 -7.58 6.16 5.33
CA MET A 282 -7.73 6.03 6.78
C MET A 282 -8.80 6.99 7.30
N ILE A 283 -8.89 8.22 6.81
CA ILE A 283 -10.01 9.12 7.15
C ILE A 283 -11.36 8.52 6.71
N GLN A 284 -11.43 7.92 5.52
CA GLN A 284 -12.63 7.21 5.05
C GLN A 284 -13.00 6.06 5.99
N ARG A 285 -12.00 5.28 6.44
CA ARG A 285 -12.21 4.21 7.43
C ARG A 285 -12.70 4.76 8.77
N LEU A 286 -12.13 5.88 9.24
CA LEU A 286 -12.53 6.54 10.48
C LEU A 286 -13.97 7.06 10.40
N VAL A 287 -14.45 7.54 9.24
CA VAL A 287 -15.88 7.83 9.04
C VAL A 287 -16.70 6.56 9.27
N GLN A 288 -16.37 5.47 8.59
CA GLN A 288 -17.13 4.22 8.68
C GLN A 288 -17.16 3.66 10.10
N THR A 289 -16.00 3.54 10.76
CA THR A 289 -15.93 2.96 12.12
C THR A 289 -16.65 3.84 13.15
N ASN A 290 -16.54 5.17 13.06
CA ASN A 290 -17.27 6.06 13.98
C ASN A 290 -18.78 6.00 13.76
N LEU A 291 -19.27 5.84 12.52
CA LEU A 291 -20.69 5.60 12.26
C LEU A 291 -21.13 4.26 12.84
N ILE A 292 -20.34 3.20 12.67
CA ILE A 292 -20.60 1.87 13.23
C ILE A 292 -20.68 1.94 14.77
N PHE A 293 -19.79 2.68 15.43
CA PHE A 293 -19.86 2.89 16.87
C PHE A 293 -20.98 3.85 17.33
N GLY A 294 -21.62 4.59 16.43
CA GLY A 294 -22.59 5.63 16.80
C GLY A 294 -21.93 6.92 17.31
N ALA A 295 -20.62 7.07 17.15
CA ALA A 295 -19.86 8.28 17.46
C ALA A 295 -20.04 9.37 16.39
N TYR A 296 -21.30 9.76 16.15
CA TYR A 296 -21.69 10.68 15.07
C TYR A 296 -20.94 12.02 15.06
N PRO A 297 -20.70 12.69 16.21
CA PRO A 297 -19.93 13.95 16.21
C PRO A 297 -18.50 13.79 15.69
N VAL A 298 -17.89 12.61 15.89
CA VAL A 298 -16.54 12.31 15.39
C VAL A 298 -16.59 11.98 13.90
N ALA A 299 -17.56 11.17 13.48
CA ALA A 299 -17.78 10.88 12.06
C ALA A 299 -18.01 12.18 11.24
N GLU A 300 -18.81 13.12 11.76
CA GLU A 300 -19.08 14.40 11.10
C GLU A 300 -17.81 15.24 10.90
N LYS A 301 -16.88 15.24 11.88
CA LYS A 301 -15.59 15.94 11.73
C LYS A 301 -14.80 15.41 10.54
N TYR A 302 -14.72 14.09 10.39
CA TYR A 302 -14.00 13.47 9.28
C TYR A 302 -14.73 13.63 7.93
N ILE A 303 -16.07 13.55 7.91
CA ILE A 303 -16.87 13.85 6.71
C ILE A 303 -16.60 15.29 6.25
N SER A 304 -16.70 16.25 7.17
CA SER A 304 -16.48 17.68 6.88
C SER A 304 -15.05 17.96 6.38
N LEU A 305 -14.06 17.21 6.87
CA LEU A 305 -12.68 17.28 6.37
C LEU A 305 -12.59 16.79 4.92
N LEU A 306 -13.21 15.65 4.59
CA LEU A 306 -13.20 15.09 3.23
C LEU A 306 -13.97 15.96 2.23
N GLU A 307 -15.06 16.61 2.67
CA GLU A 307 -15.87 17.50 1.83
C GLU A 307 -15.14 18.77 1.38
N LYS A 308 -14.06 19.17 2.06
CA LYS A 308 -13.18 20.26 1.61
C LYS A 308 -12.39 19.90 0.35
N SER A 309 -12.22 18.60 0.06
CA SER A 309 -11.55 18.14 -1.15
C SER A 309 -12.56 17.88 -2.26
N PRO A 310 -12.44 18.52 -3.43
CA PRO A 310 -13.36 18.29 -4.55
C PRO A 310 -13.32 16.82 -5.05
N VAL A 311 -12.20 16.13 -4.84
CA VAL A 311 -12.03 14.72 -5.24
C VAL A 311 -12.81 13.77 -4.33
N TYR A 312 -12.86 14.04 -3.02
CA TYR A 312 -13.43 13.13 -2.03
C TYR A 312 -14.82 13.54 -1.53
N LYS A 313 -15.27 14.76 -1.86
CA LYS A 313 -16.60 15.26 -1.51
C LYS A 313 -17.72 14.31 -1.93
N ASN A 314 -17.69 13.81 -3.17
CA ASN A 314 -18.73 12.92 -3.69
C ASN A 314 -18.81 11.59 -2.93
N TRP A 315 -17.68 11.11 -2.40
CA TRP A 315 -17.67 9.92 -1.55
C TRP A 315 -18.20 10.23 -0.14
N ALA A 316 -17.85 11.39 0.43
CA ALA A 316 -18.14 11.73 1.82
C ALA A 316 -19.58 12.21 2.07
N THR A 317 -20.13 13.04 1.16
CA THR A 317 -21.45 13.66 1.34
C THR A 317 -22.60 12.65 1.57
N PRO A 318 -22.67 11.51 0.86
CA PRO A 318 -23.70 10.50 1.13
C PRO A 318 -23.71 9.96 2.57
N TYR A 319 -22.55 9.93 3.24
CA TYR A 319 -22.46 9.43 4.62
C TYR A 319 -23.12 10.35 5.66
N ARG A 320 -23.42 11.62 5.32
CA ARG A 320 -24.13 12.53 6.24
C ARG A 320 -25.52 12.00 6.63
N ARG A 321 -26.17 11.22 5.76
CA ARG A 321 -27.52 10.66 6.03
C ARG A 321 -27.55 9.71 7.24
N PHE A 322 -26.40 9.13 7.59
CA PHE A 322 -26.25 8.21 8.70
C PHE A 322 -26.05 8.92 10.04
N LEU A 323 -25.72 10.21 10.03
CA LEU A 323 -25.47 10.97 11.26
C LEU A 323 -26.75 11.03 12.10
N ASN A 324 -26.65 10.59 13.37
CA ASN A 324 -27.75 10.54 14.33
C ASN A 324 -28.95 9.69 13.87
N ASN A 325 -28.73 8.69 13.00
CA ASN A 325 -29.77 7.81 12.51
C ASN A 325 -29.32 6.34 12.56
N ASP A 326 -29.43 5.73 13.74
CA ASP A 326 -29.02 4.34 13.97
C ASP A 326 -29.75 3.36 13.05
N LYS A 327 -31.04 3.60 12.79
CA LYS A 327 -31.83 2.74 11.90
C LYS A 327 -31.23 2.66 10.49
N LEU A 328 -30.82 3.80 9.92
CA LEU A 328 -30.18 3.79 8.60
C LEU A 328 -28.79 3.15 8.62
N VAL A 329 -28.07 3.25 9.73
CA VAL A 329 -26.77 2.55 9.88
C VAL A 329 -26.99 1.04 9.93
N ASP A 330 -27.99 0.58 10.68
CA ASP A 330 -28.30 -0.84 10.85
C ASP A 330 -28.83 -1.48 9.55
N GLU A 331 -29.57 -0.71 8.73
CA GLU A 331 -30.08 -1.12 7.43
C GLU A 331 -29.01 -1.10 6.31
N ASP A 332 -27.87 -0.43 6.51
CA ASP A 332 -26.81 -0.38 5.51
C ASP A 332 -26.10 -1.74 5.39
N PRO A 333 -25.87 -2.25 4.17
CA PRO A 333 -25.30 -3.58 3.97
C PRO A 333 -23.88 -3.72 4.51
N LEU A 334 -23.09 -2.63 4.55
CA LEU A 334 -21.73 -2.64 5.08
C LEU A 334 -21.72 -2.26 6.55
N LEU A 335 -22.25 -1.08 6.90
CA LEU A 335 -22.16 -0.56 8.27
C LEU A 335 -23.00 -1.41 9.23
N GLY A 336 -24.21 -1.81 8.85
CA GLY A 336 -25.09 -2.63 9.67
C GLY A 336 -24.54 -4.03 9.91
N GLN A 337 -23.94 -4.65 8.89
CA GLN A 337 -23.26 -5.94 9.04
C GLN A 337 -22.12 -5.86 10.05
N LYS A 338 -21.29 -4.81 9.97
CA LYS A 338 -20.16 -4.64 10.89
C LYS A 338 -20.59 -4.20 12.29
N ARG A 339 -21.63 -3.36 12.40
CA ARG A 339 -22.22 -2.97 13.69
C ARG A 339 -22.82 -4.14 14.44
N ALA A 340 -23.41 -5.11 13.74
CA ALA A 340 -23.94 -6.31 14.35
C ALA A 340 -22.88 -7.22 14.99
N LEU A 341 -21.59 -6.94 14.77
CA LEU A 341 -20.45 -7.66 15.38
C LEU A 341 -19.89 -6.95 16.62
N LEU A 342 -20.53 -5.88 17.09
CA LEU A 342 -20.21 -5.24 18.37
C LEU A 342 -20.95 -5.94 19.51
N PHE A 343 -20.32 -6.05 20.69
CA PHE A 343 -20.99 -6.55 21.90
C PHE A 343 -22.14 -5.65 22.33
N THR A 344 -21.91 -4.34 22.29
CA THR A 344 -22.91 -3.31 22.62
C THR A 344 -22.77 -2.16 21.62
N PRO A 345 -23.82 -1.82 20.85
CA PRO A 345 -23.82 -0.61 20.03
C PRO A 345 -23.62 0.63 20.94
N GLY A 346 -22.63 1.47 20.62
CA GLY A 346 -22.31 2.66 21.41
C GLY A 346 -21.22 2.50 22.47
N GLU A 347 -20.82 1.27 22.82
CA GLU A 347 -19.64 1.07 23.65
C GLU A 347 -18.38 1.11 22.77
N THR A 348 -17.66 2.22 22.85
CA THR A 348 -16.30 2.38 22.30
C THR A 348 -15.25 1.72 23.18
N ASN A 349 -15.64 0.74 24.01
CA ASN A 349 -14.69 0.02 24.85
C ASN A 349 -13.82 -0.80 23.90
N GLU A 350 -12.75 -0.16 23.43
CA GLU A 350 -11.51 -0.82 23.11
C GLU A 350 -11.20 -1.69 24.32
N VAL A 351 -11.63 -2.96 24.29
CA VAL A 351 -10.89 -3.97 25.04
C VAL A 351 -9.47 -3.74 24.57
N PHE A 352 -8.62 -3.32 25.50
CA PHE A 352 -7.25 -2.92 25.23
C PHE A 352 -6.48 -4.19 24.83
N ILE A 353 -6.75 -4.69 23.62
CA ILE A 353 -5.92 -5.68 22.98
C ILE A 353 -4.66 -4.89 22.67
N SER A 354 -3.67 -5.04 23.55
CA SER A 354 -2.29 -4.78 23.18
C SER A 354 -2.11 -5.49 21.84
N GLY A 355 -1.83 -4.74 20.77
CA GLY A 355 -1.98 -5.19 19.37
C GLY A 355 -1.10 -6.38 18.93
N GLY A 356 -0.63 -7.21 19.87
CA GLY A 356 0.14 -8.41 19.68
C GLY A 356 -0.66 -9.72 19.69
N ASP A 357 -1.93 -9.78 20.11
CA ASP A 357 -2.71 -11.03 20.07
C ASP A 357 -3.75 -11.04 18.93
N PHE A 358 -3.29 -11.47 17.75
CA PHE A 358 -4.14 -11.66 16.57
C PHE A 358 -5.31 -12.61 16.84
N LEU A 359 -5.12 -13.65 17.64
CA LEU A 359 -6.17 -14.63 17.92
C LEU A 359 -7.30 -13.98 18.73
N GLN A 360 -6.96 -13.25 19.78
CA GLN A 360 -7.94 -12.53 20.59
C GLN A 360 -8.71 -11.51 19.73
N ALA A 361 -7.99 -10.75 18.91
CA ALA A 361 -8.57 -9.74 18.01
C ALA A 361 -9.62 -10.32 17.06
N VAL A 362 -9.38 -11.50 16.50
CA VAL A 362 -10.30 -12.14 15.56
C VAL A 362 -11.39 -12.95 16.29
N ALA A 363 -11.17 -13.36 17.53
CA ALA A 363 -12.18 -14.04 18.34
C ALA A 363 -13.32 -13.13 18.80
N GLU A 364 -13.06 -11.83 19.04
CA GLU A 364 -14.06 -10.90 19.56
C GLU A 364 -15.37 -10.84 18.73
N PRO A 365 -15.35 -10.67 17.40
CA PRO A 365 -16.57 -10.68 16.59
C PRO A 365 -17.40 -11.96 16.73
N LEU A 366 -16.75 -13.12 16.94
CA LEU A 366 -17.43 -14.39 17.14
C LEU A 366 -18.12 -14.48 18.50
N LEU A 367 -17.51 -13.90 19.52
CA LEU A 367 -18.10 -13.82 20.86
C LEU A 367 -19.28 -12.84 20.89
N ALA A 368 -19.19 -11.75 20.13
CA ALA A 368 -20.24 -10.74 20.04
C ALA A 368 -21.46 -11.24 19.26
N ASN A 369 -21.25 -11.77 18.06
CA ASN A 369 -22.34 -12.25 17.22
C ASN A 369 -21.88 -13.37 16.27
N PRO A 370 -21.91 -14.63 16.72
CA PRO A 370 -21.36 -15.73 15.95
C PRO A 370 -22.08 -15.93 14.63
N ASP A 371 -23.40 -15.71 14.58
CA ASP A 371 -24.22 -15.98 13.37
C ASP A 371 -23.80 -15.12 12.16
N LYS A 372 -23.21 -13.95 12.41
CA LYS A 372 -22.75 -13.01 11.38
C LYS A 372 -21.23 -12.95 11.25
N ALA A 373 -20.47 -13.58 12.16
CA ALA A 373 -19.01 -13.51 12.24
C ALA A 373 -18.27 -14.55 11.39
N ARG A 374 -18.83 -14.91 10.22
CA ARG A 374 -18.23 -15.91 9.32
C ARG A 374 -16.76 -15.63 9.03
N THR A 375 -16.43 -14.40 8.64
CA THR A 375 -15.06 -14.02 8.26
C THR A 375 -14.07 -14.21 9.40
N ALA A 376 -14.45 -13.85 10.63
CA ALA A 376 -13.64 -14.10 11.82
C ALA A 376 -13.41 -15.60 12.05
N PHE A 377 -14.45 -16.42 11.90
CA PHE A 377 -14.30 -17.87 11.97
C PHE A 377 -13.32 -18.38 10.91
N GLU A 378 -13.44 -17.93 9.66
CA GLU A 378 -12.55 -18.34 8.57
C GLU A 378 -11.08 -18.02 8.86
N TYR A 379 -10.80 -16.86 9.42
CA TYR A 379 -9.45 -16.47 9.82
C TYR A 379 -8.90 -17.30 10.99
N LEU A 380 -9.69 -17.56 12.04
CA LEU A 380 -9.23 -18.38 13.17
C LEU A 380 -9.01 -19.84 12.77
N ALA A 381 -9.94 -20.43 12.01
CA ALA A 381 -9.79 -21.80 11.52
C ALA A 381 -8.54 -21.92 10.63
N SER A 382 -8.34 -20.96 9.73
CA SER A 382 -7.14 -20.91 8.87
C SER A 382 -5.87 -20.76 9.70
N PHE A 383 -5.90 -19.95 10.77
CA PHE A 383 -4.75 -19.77 11.66
C PHE A 383 -4.35 -21.09 12.30
N TYR A 384 -5.29 -21.81 12.93
CA TYR A 384 -5.00 -23.07 13.60
C TYR A 384 -4.53 -24.15 12.63
N LEU A 385 -5.10 -24.22 11.42
CA LEU A 385 -4.64 -25.17 10.40
C LEU A 385 -3.22 -24.84 9.93
N LEU A 386 -2.92 -23.57 9.65
CA LEU A 386 -1.58 -23.14 9.22
C LEU A 386 -0.52 -23.34 10.30
N SER A 387 -0.86 -23.10 11.58
CA SER A 387 0.02 -23.32 12.73
C SER A 387 0.09 -24.77 13.21
N LYS A 388 -0.74 -25.66 12.62
CA LYS A 388 -0.86 -27.10 12.96
C LYS A 388 -1.38 -27.35 14.39
N ASP A 389 -2.15 -26.41 14.93
CA ASP A 389 -2.76 -26.49 16.26
C ASP A 389 -4.14 -27.18 16.20
N MET A 390 -4.10 -28.51 16.10
CA MET A 390 -5.30 -29.33 15.98
C MET A 390 -6.24 -29.30 17.20
N PRO A 391 -5.75 -29.29 18.46
CA PRO A 391 -6.63 -29.21 19.63
C PRO A 391 -7.52 -27.97 19.62
N ASN A 392 -6.94 -26.78 19.37
CA ASN A 392 -7.71 -25.54 19.32
C ASN A 392 -8.59 -25.44 18.07
N PHE A 393 -8.13 -25.97 16.93
CA PHE A 393 -8.95 -26.10 15.73
C PHE A 393 -10.23 -26.91 16.00
N ILE A 394 -10.12 -28.09 16.61
CA ILE A 394 -11.27 -28.94 16.91
C ILE A 394 -12.18 -28.31 17.96
N SER A 395 -11.62 -27.63 18.96
CA SER A 395 -12.41 -26.87 19.93
C SER A 395 -13.26 -25.79 19.24
N LEU A 396 -12.65 -25.01 18.34
CA LEU A 396 -13.31 -23.97 17.55
C LEU A 396 -14.45 -24.55 16.69
N VAL A 397 -14.19 -25.63 15.95
CA VAL A 397 -15.21 -26.27 15.10
C VAL A 397 -16.39 -26.78 15.95
N ASN A 398 -16.12 -27.43 17.08
CA ASN A 398 -17.17 -27.91 17.98
C ASN A 398 -18.03 -26.79 18.55
N GLN A 399 -17.40 -25.67 18.90
CA GLN A 399 -18.10 -24.51 19.45
C GLN A 399 -19.10 -23.91 18.45
N PHE A 400 -18.79 -23.96 17.15
CA PHE A 400 -19.60 -23.31 16.11
C PHE A 400 -20.31 -24.27 15.16
N LYS A 401 -20.27 -25.59 15.39
CA LYS A 401 -20.78 -26.62 14.47
C LYS A 401 -22.23 -26.42 14.00
N ASP A 402 -23.08 -25.84 14.86
CA ASP A 402 -24.51 -25.64 14.58
C ASP A 402 -24.80 -24.33 13.83
N LYS A 403 -23.76 -23.58 13.46
CA LYS A 403 -23.90 -22.27 12.81
C LYS A 403 -24.11 -22.40 11.30
N PRO A 404 -24.92 -21.51 10.69
CA PRO A 404 -25.30 -21.62 9.28
C PRO A 404 -24.11 -21.49 8.33
N PHE A 405 -23.08 -20.71 8.69
CA PHE A 405 -21.89 -20.55 7.85
C PHE A 405 -20.98 -21.80 7.81
N LEU A 406 -21.25 -22.81 8.64
CA LEU A 406 -20.59 -24.11 8.62
C LEU A 406 -21.45 -25.21 8.00
N SER A 407 -22.62 -24.88 7.45
CA SER A 407 -23.52 -25.84 6.80
C SER A 407 -23.75 -25.45 5.32
N PRO A 408 -23.27 -26.27 4.34
CA PRO A 408 -22.50 -27.49 4.52
C PRO A 408 -21.07 -27.23 5.03
N LEU A 409 -20.47 -28.25 5.64
CA LEU A 409 -19.14 -28.15 6.24
C LEU A 409 -18.08 -27.87 5.15
N PRO A 410 -17.28 -26.78 5.25
CA PRO A 410 -16.26 -26.47 4.26
C PRO A 410 -15.25 -27.61 4.11
N HIS A 411 -14.72 -27.83 2.90
CA HIS A 411 -13.93 -29.03 2.63
C HIS A 411 -12.64 -29.05 3.45
N THR A 412 -11.95 -27.92 3.56
CA THR A 412 -10.72 -27.81 4.36
C THR A 412 -10.98 -28.11 5.85
N ILE A 413 -12.16 -27.76 6.37
CA ILE A 413 -12.55 -28.13 7.73
C ILE A 413 -12.72 -29.64 7.84
N GLN A 414 -13.39 -30.27 6.87
CA GLN A 414 -13.52 -31.73 6.81
C GLN A 414 -12.15 -32.42 6.75
N GLU A 415 -11.22 -31.90 5.94
CA GLU A 415 -9.85 -32.41 5.86
C GLU A 415 -9.11 -32.29 7.21
N GLY A 416 -9.27 -31.17 7.92
CA GLY A 416 -8.73 -30.96 9.26
C GLY A 416 -9.29 -31.94 10.29
N ILE A 417 -10.62 -32.13 10.33
CA ILE A 417 -11.29 -33.08 11.25
C ILE A 417 -10.82 -34.50 10.98
N LEU A 418 -10.73 -34.88 9.69
CA LEU A 418 -10.29 -36.20 9.30
C LEU A 418 -8.88 -36.50 9.82
N VAL A 419 -7.97 -35.55 9.67
CA VAL A 419 -6.59 -35.66 10.18
C VAL A 419 -6.56 -35.69 11.71
N ALA A 420 -7.35 -34.85 12.39
CA ALA A 420 -7.41 -34.82 13.86
C ALA A 420 -7.85 -36.17 14.45
N TYR A 421 -8.83 -36.80 13.79
CA TYR A 421 -9.43 -38.06 14.21
C TYR A 421 -9.00 -39.23 13.32
N GLU A 422 -7.75 -39.27 12.83
CA GLU A 422 -7.29 -40.30 11.89
C GLU A 422 -7.53 -41.74 12.41
N ARG A 423 -7.48 -41.91 13.74
CA ARG A 423 -7.62 -43.20 14.43
C ARG A 423 -9.03 -43.46 14.97
N ASP A 424 -9.97 -42.56 14.75
CA ASP A 424 -11.31 -42.62 15.33
C ASP A 424 -12.38 -42.46 14.22
N PRO A 425 -12.79 -43.57 13.58
CA PRO A 425 -13.79 -43.55 12.51
C PRO A 425 -15.19 -43.15 13.00
N GLU A 426 -15.51 -43.33 14.29
CA GLU A 426 -16.81 -42.96 14.84
C GLU A 426 -16.99 -41.44 14.79
N LYS A 427 -15.92 -40.70 15.10
CA LYS A 427 -15.89 -39.23 14.96
C LYS A 427 -16.14 -38.78 13.52
N TRP A 428 -15.70 -39.53 12.52
CA TRP A 428 -15.93 -39.14 11.11
C TRP A 428 -17.40 -39.24 10.70
N GLU A 429 -18.16 -40.13 11.32
CA GLU A 429 -19.61 -40.23 11.12
C GLU A 429 -20.35 -39.16 11.93
N GLU A 430 -19.87 -38.82 13.14
CA GLU A 430 -20.42 -37.74 13.97
C GLU A 430 -20.44 -36.39 13.23
N TYR A 431 -19.35 -36.05 12.51
CA TYR A 431 -19.29 -34.82 11.69
C TYR A 431 -19.88 -34.98 10.28
N SER A 432 -20.44 -36.15 9.93
CA SER A 432 -21.02 -36.41 8.61
C SER A 432 -20.06 -36.08 7.45
N LEU A 433 -18.77 -36.46 7.58
CA LEU A 433 -17.75 -36.13 6.59
C LEU A 433 -18.04 -36.76 5.22
N ASP A 434 -17.81 -36.01 4.14
CA ASP A 434 -18.02 -36.43 2.76
C ASP A 434 -17.17 -37.68 2.43
N LYS A 435 -17.82 -38.68 1.84
CA LYS A 435 -17.20 -39.92 1.34
C LYS A 435 -16.09 -39.63 0.33
N ASN A 436 -16.22 -38.59 -0.48
CA ASN A 436 -15.20 -38.18 -1.44
C ASN A 436 -13.91 -37.75 -0.74
N ILE A 437 -14.01 -36.97 0.34
CA ILE A 437 -12.86 -36.52 1.13
C ILE A 437 -12.20 -37.71 1.84
N LYS A 438 -13.00 -38.60 2.43
CA LYS A 438 -12.51 -39.88 3.02
C LYS A 438 -11.71 -40.70 1.99
N SER A 439 -12.26 -40.88 0.78
CA SER A 439 -11.61 -41.63 -0.29
C SER A 439 -10.33 -40.95 -0.78
N ARG A 440 -10.34 -39.62 -0.92
CA ARG A 440 -9.16 -38.84 -1.33
C ARG A 440 -8.02 -38.94 -0.32
N PHE A 441 -8.32 -38.92 0.98
CA PHE A 441 -7.33 -39.14 2.03
C PHE A 441 -6.76 -40.56 2.02
N ALA A 442 -7.61 -41.58 1.84
CA ALA A 442 -7.15 -42.95 1.72
C ALA A 442 -6.21 -43.14 0.51
N ALA A 443 -6.54 -42.52 -0.63
CA ALA A 443 -5.68 -42.51 -1.81
C ALA A 443 -4.34 -41.82 -1.54
N PHE A 444 -4.34 -40.67 -0.85
CA PHE A 444 -3.12 -39.99 -0.42
C PHE A 444 -2.23 -40.89 0.44
N ARG A 445 -2.81 -41.50 1.50
CA ARG A 445 -2.09 -42.43 2.38
C ARG A 445 -1.49 -43.58 1.58
N LYS A 446 -2.26 -44.23 0.71
CA LYS A 446 -1.76 -45.34 -0.13
C LYS A 446 -0.54 -44.91 -0.96
N GLN A 447 -0.57 -43.73 -1.56
CA GLN A 447 0.55 -43.23 -2.37
C GLN A 447 1.77 -42.85 -1.54
N VAL A 448 1.57 -42.25 -0.36
CA VAL A 448 2.66 -41.97 0.59
C VAL A 448 3.32 -43.27 1.05
N LEU A 449 2.52 -44.28 1.44
CA LEU A 449 3.00 -45.58 1.91
C LEU A 449 3.78 -46.32 0.81
N ALA A 450 3.29 -46.31 -0.42
CA ALA A 450 3.94 -46.96 -1.57
C ALA A 450 5.27 -46.31 -1.97
N ASN A 451 5.46 -45.02 -1.66
CA ASN A 451 6.61 -44.23 -2.10
C ASN A 451 7.44 -43.63 -0.95
N ARG A 452 7.41 -44.24 0.25
CA ARG A 452 8.08 -43.73 1.47
C ARG A 452 9.55 -43.37 1.29
N ASN A 453 10.27 -44.09 0.42
CA ASN A 453 11.71 -43.90 0.19
C ASN A 453 12.02 -42.95 -0.97
N ASN A 454 11.01 -42.39 -1.65
CA ASN A 454 11.21 -41.51 -2.79
C ASN A 454 11.44 -40.07 -2.34
N GLN A 455 12.67 -39.56 -2.51
CA GLN A 455 13.01 -38.17 -2.16
C GLN A 455 12.21 -37.13 -2.97
N GLY A 456 11.66 -37.50 -4.14
CA GLY A 456 10.80 -36.66 -4.98
C GLY A 456 9.31 -36.75 -4.66
N LEU A 457 8.92 -37.41 -3.55
CA LEU A 457 7.52 -37.62 -3.16
C LEU A 457 6.66 -36.34 -3.12
N PRO A 458 7.13 -35.20 -2.58
CA PRO A 458 6.32 -33.98 -2.56
C PRO A 458 5.94 -33.53 -3.97
N GLY A 459 6.90 -33.50 -4.91
CA GLY A 459 6.66 -33.10 -6.29
C GLY A 459 5.70 -34.05 -7.03
N LEU A 460 5.78 -35.35 -6.77
CA LEU A 460 4.89 -36.36 -7.34
C LEU A 460 3.44 -36.18 -6.88
N LEU A 461 3.23 -35.92 -5.58
CA LEU A 461 1.90 -35.78 -4.99
C LEU A 461 1.29 -34.39 -5.18
N HIS A 462 2.10 -33.38 -5.50
CA HIS A 462 1.66 -31.99 -5.58
C HIS A 462 0.51 -31.79 -6.56
N ARG A 463 0.53 -32.46 -7.73
CA ARG A 463 -0.53 -32.28 -8.74
C ARG A 463 -1.90 -32.79 -8.27
N SER A 464 -1.93 -33.84 -7.46
CA SER A 464 -3.17 -34.52 -7.04
C SER A 464 -3.66 -34.07 -5.67
N PHE A 465 -2.75 -33.67 -4.78
CA PHE A 465 -3.03 -33.37 -3.38
C PHE A 465 -2.46 -32.04 -2.91
N GLY A 466 -1.77 -31.27 -3.77
CA GLY A 466 -1.11 -30.02 -3.37
C GLY A 466 -2.04 -28.96 -2.77
N ASN A 467 -3.34 -29.06 -3.05
CA ASN A 467 -4.39 -28.18 -2.52
C ASN A 467 -5.10 -28.73 -1.26
N THR A 468 -4.53 -29.72 -0.58
CA THR A 468 -5.15 -30.36 0.60
C THR A 468 -4.38 -30.06 1.88
N TYR A 469 -5.09 -30.06 3.01
CA TYR A 469 -4.51 -29.84 4.33
C TYR A 469 -3.47 -30.91 4.70
N TRP A 470 -3.76 -32.19 4.47
CA TRP A 470 -2.81 -33.26 4.81
C TRP A 470 -1.51 -33.19 3.99
N TYR A 471 -1.55 -32.70 2.76
CA TYR A 471 -0.34 -32.43 1.99
C TYR A 471 0.45 -31.28 2.61
N TYR A 472 -0.22 -30.18 2.99
CA TYR A 472 0.40 -29.08 3.72
C TYR A 472 1.04 -29.59 5.02
N LEU A 473 0.30 -30.31 5.85
CA LEU A 473 0.77 -30.82 7.13
C LEU A 473 2.06 -31.65 7.01
N MET A 474 2.14 -32.50 5.99
CA MET A 474 3.25 -33.43 5.79
C MET A 474 4.49 -32.81 5.12
N PHE A 475 4.30 -31.87 4.19
CA PHE A 475 5.38 -31.41 3.30
C PHE A 475 5.70 -29.91 3.37
N LYS A 476 4.89 -29.11 4.06
CA LYS A 476 5.09 -27.67 4.28
C LYS A 476 5.14 -27.38 5.77
#